data_AF-A0A0P0VMM6-F1
#
_entry.id   AF-A0A0P0VMM6-F1
#
_cell.length_a   1.000
_cell.length_b   1.000
_cell.length_c   1.000
_cell.angle_alpha   90.00
_cell.angle_beta   90.00
_cell.angle_gamma   90.00
#
_symmetry.space_group_name_H-M   'P 1'
#
loop_
_entity.id
_entity.type
_entity.pdbx_description
1 polymer ?
#
loop_
_entity_poly.entity_id
_entity_poly.type
_entity_poly.pdbx_seq_one_letter_code
_entity_poly.pdbx_strand_id
1 'polypeptide(L)' 'MSNTLLRIYPSELKIPFELKRQNSGILELTNKTDHHVAFKVKTTNPRKYSVRPTTGIVLPRGSCGITSSSCFLCCCTLPN' A
#
# COMPACT_ATOMS: atom_id res chain seq x y z
N MET A 1 11.89 -19.94 -7.10
CA MET A 1 12.02 -19.94 -5.62
C MET A 1 11.46 -18.63 -5.08
N SER A 2 10.15 -18.52 -4.85
CA SER A 2 9.55 -17.33 -4.23
C SER A 2 9.68 -17.46 -2.70
N ASN A 3 10.75 -16.93 -2.14
CA ASN A 3 10.97 -16.90 -0.70
C ASN A 3 10.18 -15.73 -0.10
N THR A 4 8.86 -15.90 0.01
CA THR A 4 7.95 -14.82 0.42
C THR A 4 7.99 -14.65 1.94
N LEU A 5 8.88 -13.76 2.41
CA LEU A 5 9.08 -13.47 3.83
C LEU A 5 7.85 -12.81 4.49
N LEU A 6 7.10 -12.02 3.71
CA LEU A 6 5.92 -11.29 4.14
C LEU A 6 4.66 -11.86 3.47
N ARG A 7 3.62 -12.17 4.26
CA ARG A 7 2.27 -12.39 3.74
C ARG A 7 1.62 -11.04 3.48
N ILE A 8 1.01 -10.91 2.31
CA ILE A 8 0.30 -9.70 1.89
C ILE A 8 -1.19 -10.02 1.85
N TYR A 9 -2.02 -9.21 2.51
CA TYR A 9 -3.47 -9.37 2.48
C TYR A 9 -4.19 -8.01 2.48
N PRO A 10 -5.16 -7.76 1.59
CA PRO A 10 -5.55 -8.60 0.45
C PRO A 10 -4.48 -8.61 -0.66
N SER A 11 -4.39 -9.70 -1.44
CA SER A 11 -3.42 -9.78 -2.54
C SER A 11 -3.74 -8.82 -3.70
N GLU A 12 -5.00 -8.44 -3.84
CA GLU A 12 -5.47 -7.43 -4.78
C GLU A 12 -6.32 -6.41 -4.02
N LEU A 13 -5.97 -5.13 -4.13
CA LEU A 13 -6.70 -4.04 -3.49
C LEU A 13 -7.43 -3.23 -4.55
N LYS A 14 -8.76 -3.31 -4.56
CA LYS A 14 -9.62 -2.55 -5.46
C LYS A 14 -10.09 -1.30 -4.75
N ILE A 15 -9.57 -0.15 -5.18
CA ILE A 15 -10.00 1.16 -4.69
C ILE A 15 -10.87 1.76 -5.79
N PRO A 16 -12.22 1.73 -5.66
CA PRO A 16 -13.08 2.32 -6.66
C PRO A 16 -12.79 3.82 -6.74
N PHE A 17 -12.76 4.34 -7.96
CA PHE A 17 -12.67 5.77 -8.17
C PHE A 17 -14.08 6.34 -8.21
N GLU A 18 -14.38 7.27 -7.31
CA GLU A 18 -15.67 7.97 -7.25
C GLU A 18 -15.42 9.48 -7.28
N LEU A 19 -16.12 10.19 -8.17
CA LEU A 19 -16.00 11.64 -8.24
C LEU A 19 -16.46 12.24 -6.89
N LYS A 20 -15.64 13.14 -6.32
CA LYS A 20 -15.85 13.81 -5.02
C LYS A 20 -15.76 12.93 -3.75
N ARG A 21 -15.29 11.67 -3.82
CA ARG A 21 -15.14 10.81 -2.63
C ARG A 21 -13.75 10.20 -2.47
N GLN A 22 -13.04 10.59 -1.40
CA GLN A 22 -11.74 10.00 -1.05
C GLN A 22 -11.90 8.55 -0.62
N ASN A 23 -11.52 7.63 -1.50
CA ASN A 23 -11.51 6.21 -1.22
C ASN A 23 -10.09 5.79 -0.79
N SER A 24 -10.00 5.04 0.30
CA SER A 24 -8.78 4.40 0.76
C SER A 24 -8.98 2.91 0.94
N GLY A 25 -7.88 2.18 0.86
CA GLY A 25 -7.82 0.76 1.16
C GLY A 25 -6.59 0.47 2.01
N ILE A 26 -6.65 -0.62 2.77
CA ILE A 26 -5.57 -1.04 3.66
C ILE A 26 -5.03 -2.38 3.17
N LEU A 27 -3.71 -2.48 3.15
CA LEU A 27 -2.94 -3.67 2.85
C LEU A 27 -2.15 -4.07 4.09
N GLU A 28 -2.35 -5.28 4.58
CA GLU A 28 -1.60 -5.81 5.71
C GLU A 28 -0.41 -6.64 5.23
N LEU A 29 0.77 -6.30 5.74
CA LEU A 29 1.98 -7.10 5.64
C LEU A 29 2.18 -7.84 6.95
N THR A 30 2.17 -9.17 6.92
CA THR A 30 2.48 -10.00 8.10
C THR A 30 3.83 -10.68 7.89
N ASN A 31 4.76 -10.48 8.80
CA ASN A 31 6.04 -11.16 8.79
C ASN A 31 5.90 -12.58 9.34
N LYS A 32 6.26 -13.58 8.52
CA LYS A 32 6.22 -15.00 8.92
C LYS A 32 7.53 -15.48 9.54
N THR A 33 8.56 -14.64 9.52
CA THR A 33 9.91 -14.98 9.95
C THR A 33 10.22 -14.44 11.34
N ASP A 34 11.29 -14.97 11.94
CA ASP A 34 11.83 -14.52 13.22
C ASP A 34 12.89 -13.40 13.06
N HIS A 35 13.01 -12.85 11.85
CA HIS A 35 13.96 -11.80 11.52
C HIS A 35 13.25 -10.50 11.15
N HIS A 36 13.98 -9.39 11.24
CA HIS A 36 13.50 -8.10 10.78
C HIS A 36 13.44 -8.08 9.26
N VAL A 37 12.29 -7.70 8.70
CA VAL A 37 12.10 -7.65 7.25
C VAL A 37 11.81 -6.23 6.80
N ALA A 38 12.69 -5.66 5.99
CA ALA A 38 12.47 -4.37 5.36
C ALA A 38 11.57 -4.52 4.12
N PHE A 39 10.65 -3.57 3.92
CA PHE A 39 9.78 -3.52 2.74
C PHE A 39 9.86 -2.17 2.04
N LYS A 40 9.60 -2.19 0.73
CA LYS A 40 9.44 -1.00 -0.10
C LYS A 40 8.25 -1.18 -1.02
N VAL A 41 7.26 -0.32 -0.86
CA VAL A 41 6.05 -0.27 -1.68
C VAL A 41 6.38 0.46 -2.98
N LYS A 42 6.00 -0.14 -4.11
CA LYS A 42 6.07 0.50 -5.43
C LYS A 42 4.67 0.56 -6.01
N THR A 43 4.25 1.75 -6.39
CA THR A 43 2.95 2.00 -7.03
C THR A 43 3.17 2.24 -8.52
N THR A 44 2.36 1.62 -9.38
CA THR A 44 2.43 1.82 -10.83
C THR A 44 1.96 3.21 -11.26
N ASN A 45 1.09 3.85 -10.47
CA ASN A 45 0.59 5.21 -10.71
C ASN A 45 0.63 6.07 -9.44
N PRO A 46 1.82 6.61 -9.06
CA PRO A 46 1.99 7.40 -7.84
C PRO A 46 1.30 8.77 -7.86
N ARG A 47 0.91 9.26 -9.05
CA ARG A 47 0.11 10.50 -9.17
C ARG A 47 -1.34 10.28 -8.72
N LYS A 48 -1.91 9.11 -9.00
CA LYS A 48 -3.30 8.78 -8.70
C LYS A 48 -3.48 8.20 -7.30
N TYR A 49 -2.49 7.45 -6.81
CA TYR A 49 -2.57 6.77 -5.52
C TYR A 49 -1.37 7.12 -4.65
N SER A 50 -1.65 7.57 -3.43
CA SER A 50 -0.65 7.74 -2.39
C SER A 50 -0.63 6.49 -1.51
N VAL A 51 0.55 6.06 -1.11
CA VAL A 51 0.75 4.91 -0.22
C VAL A 51 1.57 5.32 0.98
N ARG A 52 1.12 4.95 2.18
CA ARG A 52 1.79 5.27 3.45
C ARG A 52 1.67 4.07 4.41
N PRO A 53 2.78 3.58 4.99
CA PRO A 53 4.18 3.93 4.69
C PRO A 53 4.68 3.37 3.34
N THR A 54 5.56 4.11 2.65
CA THR A 54 6.24 3.66 1.41
C THR A 54 7.39 2.70 1.68
N THR A 55 8.05 2.84 2.82
CA THR A 55 9.17 2.01 3.27
C THR A 55 9.06 1.81 4.77
N GLY A 56 9.50 0.66 5.26
CA GLY A 56 9.53 0.38 6.68
C GLY A 56 10.15 -0.97 6.98
N ILE A 57 10.16 -1.32 8.27
CA ILE A 57 10.63 -2.62 8.76
C ILE A 57 9.46 -3.26 9.51
N VAL A 58 9.16 -4.51 9.19
CA VAL A 58 8.23 -5.33 9.97
C VAL A 58 9.04 -6.15 10.95
N LEU A 59 8.67 -6.06 12.23
CA LEU A 59 9.29 -6.84 13.29
C LEU A 59 9.09 -8.35 13.07
N PRO A 60 9.96 -9.21 13.65
CA PRO A 60 9.73 -10.64 13.74
C PRO A 60 8.31 -10.96 14.20
N ARG A 61 7.60 -11.85 13.48
CA ARG A 61 6.20 -12.23 13.76
C ARG A 61 5.19 -11.08 13.85
N GLY A 62 5.58 -9.87 13.46
CA GLY A 62 4.74 -8.68 13.50
C GLY A 62 3.90 -8.49 12.24
N SER A 63 3.01 -7.52 12.29
CA SER A 63 2.24 -7.03 11.13
C SER A 63 2.40 -5.53 10.95
N CYS A 64 2.19 -5.05 9.73
CA CYS A 64 2.23 -3.64 9.37
C CYS A 64 1.10 -3.34 8.38
N GLY A 65 0.25 -2.37 8.71
CA GLY A 65 -0.80 -1.87 7.83
C GLY A 65 -0.27 -0.76 6.92
N ILE A 66 -0.42 -0.94 5.62
CA ILE A 66 -0.15 0.06 4.60
C ILE A 66 -1.48 0.63 4.12
N THR A 67 -1.65 1.94 4.27
CA THR A 67 -2.80 2.65 3.72
C THR A 67 -2.49 3.13 2.32
N SER A 68 -3.35 2.77 1.37
CA SER A 68 -3.36 3.32 0.02
C SER A 68 -4.59 4.20 -0.14
N SER A 69 -4.43 5.43 -0.59
CA SER A 69 -5.54 6.37 -0.80
C SER A 69 -5.49 6.96 -2.19
N SER A 70 -6.67 7.14 -2.80
CA SER A 70 -6.79 7.91 -4.03
C SER A 70 -6.48 9.39 -3.74
N CYS A 71 -5.55 9.98 -4.48
CA CYS A 71 -5.18 11.38 -4.32
C CYS A 71 -6.19 12.27 -5.07
N PHE A 72 -7.10 12.92 -4.33
CA PHE A 72 -8.09 13.84 -4.92
C PHE A 72 -7.44 15.09 -5.53
N LEU A 73 -6.42 15.62 -4.85
CA LEU A 73 -5.73 16.83 -5.27
C LEU A 73 -5.11 16.70 -6.66
N CYS A 74 -4.53 15.53 -7.00
CA CYS A 74 -3.89 15.32 -8.31
C CYS A 74 -4.89 15.02 -9.44
N CYS A 75 -6.08 14.48 -9.13
CA CYS A 75 -7.12 14.29 -10.15
C CYS A 75 -7.82 15.61 -10.52
N CYS A 76 -7.90 16.58 -9.61
CA CYS A 76 -8.50 17.89 -9.87
C CYS A 76 -7.55 18.89 -10.56
N THR A 77 -6.24 18.62 -10.60
CA THR A 77 -5.25 19.44 -11.33
C THR A 77 -5.16 19.15 -12.83
N LEU A 78 -6.15 18.50 -13.44
CA LEU A 78 -6.32 18.47 -14.89
C LEU A 78 -7.39 19.49 -15.31
N PRO A 79 -6.97 20.69 -15.71
CA PRO A 79 -7.65 21.39 -16.80
C PRO A 79 -6.67 21.70 -17.94
N ASN A 80 -7.08 21.25 -19.14
CA ASN A 80 -6.62 21.61 -20.50
C ASN A 80 -5.11 21.68 -20.77
#